data_AF-A0A835YB43-F1
#
_entry.id   AF-A0A835YB43-F1
#
_cell.length_a   1.000
_cell.length_b   1.000
_cell.length_c   1.000
_cell.angle_alpha   90.00
_cell.angle_beta   90.00
_cell.angle_gamma   90.00
#
_symmetry.space_group_name_H-M   'P 1'
#
loop_
_entity.id
_entity.type
_entity.pdbx_description
1 polymer ?
#
loop_
_entity_poly.entity_id
_entity_poly.type
_entity_poly.pdbx_seq_one_letter_code
_entity_poly.pdbx_strand_id
1 'polypeptide(L)'
;MATTVAAVRPDAKNLTLTVKVVNAATVVERQRGKAPSMKVAECLVADSTGVIIFVARNEQVDVAQKDATITLKGAKVEMYRGSMRLALDAAGKVESADDLQGPVNTTNNMSLLEFELVTVGA
;
A
#
# COMPACT_ATOMS: atom_id res chain seq x y z
N MET A 1 -16.61 0.89 2.58
CA MET A 1 -16.51 -0.29 3.47
C MET A 1 -15.05 -0.53 3.77
N ALA A 2 -14.71 -0.84 5.02
CA ALA A 2 -13.35 -1.26 5.36
C ALA A 2 -13.10 -2.66 4.76
N THR A 3 -11.93 -2.86 4.15
CA THR A 3 -11.49 -4.15 3.60
C THR A 3 -10.25 -4.62 4.37
N THR A 4 -9.94 -5.91 4.25
CA THR A 4 -8.71 -6.51 4.78
C THR A 4 -7.70 -6.78 3.67
N VAL A 5 -6.43 -6.95 4.02
CA VAL A 5 -5.33 -7.17 3.07
C VAL A 5 -5.55 -8.45 2.25
N ALA A 6 -5.96 -9.55 2.86
CA ALA A 6 -6.20 -10.82 2.15
C ALA A 6 -7.41 -10.77 1.18
N ALA A 7 -8.34 -9.84 1.41
CA ALA A 7 -9.53 -9.66 0.57
C ALA A 7 -9.27 -8.79 -0.66
N VAL A 8 -8.08 -8.17 -0.76
CA VAL A 8 -7.70 -7.34 -1.91
C VAL A 8 -7.68 -8.17 -3.20
N ARG A 9 -8.21 -7.60 -4.28
CA ARG A 9 -8.28 -8.23 -5.61
C ARG A 9 -7.71 -7.30 -6.67
N PRO A 10 -7.21 -7.84 -7.81
CA PRO A 10 -6.81 -7.03 -8.95
C PRO A 10 -7.90 -6.00 -9.32
N ASP A 11 -7.46 -4.82 -9.78
CA ASP A 11 -8.31 -3.70 -10.19
C ASP A 11 -9.23 -3.07 -9.14
N ALA A 12 -9.18 -3.53 -7.88
CA ALA A 12 -9.95 -2.95 -6.79
C ALA A 12 -9.54 -1.50 -6.51
N LYS A 13 -10.53 -0.63 -6.24
CA LYS A 13 -10.36 0.82 -6.04
C LYS A 13 -11.21 1.30 -4.88
N ASN A 14 -10.96 2.53 -4.42
CA ASN A 14 -11.68 3.17 -3.32
C ASN A 14 -11.73 2.30 -2.05
N LEU A 15 -10.62 1.64 -1.77
CA LEU A 15 -10.45 0.78 -0.60
C LEU A 15 -10.14 1.64 0.63
N THR A 16 -10.60 1.17 1.78
CA THR A 16 -10.19 1.70 3.08
C THR A 16 -9.61 0.56 3.91
N LEU A 17 -8.36 0.70 4.34
CA LEU A 17 -7.60 -0.32 5.08
C LEU A 17 -6.90 0.33 6.26
N THR A 18 -6.86 -0.35 7.41
CA THR A 18 -5.98 0.02 8.53
C THR A 18 -4.90 -1.05 8.65
N VAL A 19 -3.64 -0.64 8.54
CA VAL A 19 -2.49 -1.54 8.40
C VAL A 19 -1.31 -1.02 9.23
N LYS A 20 -0.51 -1.95 9.74
CA LYS A 20 0.79 -1.64 10.36
C LYS A 20 1.88 -1.69 9.31
N VAL A 21 2.78 -0.71 9.32
CA VAL A 21 3.98 -0.69 8.48
C VAL A 21 5.04 -1.60 9.12
N VAL A 22 5.26 -2.75 8.51
CA VAL A 22 6.25 -3.74 8.96
C VAL A 22 7.67 -3.32 8.54
N ASN A 23 7.78 -2.74 7.35
CA ASN A 23 9.05 -2.22 6.82
C ASN A 23 8.78 -1.06 5.87
N ALA A 24 9.74 -0.14 5.72
CA ALA A 24 9.67 0.97 4.78
C ALA A 24 11.05 1.22 4.17
N ALA A 25 11.13 1.20 2.84
CA ALA A 25 12.35 1.47 2.10
C ALA A 25 12.13 2.63 1.14
N THR A 26 12.83 3.75 1.34
CA THR A 26 12.82 4.86 0.39
C THR A 26 13.57 4.45 -0.88
N VAL A 27 12.84 4.34 -1.99
CA VAL A 27 13.37 3.90 -3.29
C VAL A 27 13.70 5.08 -4.20
N VAL A 28 13.06 6.22 -3.99
CA VAL A 28 13.37 7.47 -4.68
C VAL A 28 13.37 8.60 -3.69
N GLU A 29 14.48 9.34 -3.64
CA GLU A 29 14.56 10.61 -2.95
C GLU A 29 15.33 11.59 -3.84
N ARG A 30 14.60 12.52 -4.46
CA ARG A 30 15.19 13.53 -5.34
C ARG A 30 14.71 14.90 -4.90
N GLN A 31 15.64 15.68 -4.34
CA GLN A 31 15.45 17.10 -4.09
C GLN A 31 16.03 17.87 -5.29
N ARG A 32 15.16 18.48 -6.11
CA ARG A 32 15.58 19.23 -7.30
C ARG A 32 15.31 20.72 -7.12
N GLY A 33 16.22 21.47 -6.50
CA GLY A 33 16.23 22.95 -6.54
C GLY A 33 14.83 23.62 -6.48
N LYS A 34 14.39 24.23 -7.60
CA LYS A 34 13.07 24.89 -7.76
C LYS A 34 11.91 23.96 -8.18
N ALA A 35 12.17 22.70 -8.50
CA ALA A 35 11.16 21.73 -8.91
C ALA A 35 10.63 20.94 -7.69
N PRO A 36 9.40 20.38 -7.77
CA PRO A 36 8.83 19.61 -6.68
C PRO A 36 9.76 18.46 -6.28
N SER A 37 10.03 18.32 -4.98
CA SER A 37 10.70 17.16 -4.43
C SER A 37 9.88 15.91 -4.73
N MET A 38 10.55 14.84 -5.15
CA MET A 38 9.91 13.54 -5.35
C MET A 38 10.48 12.57 -4.34
N LYS A 39 9.60 12.08 -3.46
CA LYS A 39 9.91 11.04 -2.48
C LYS A 39 9.01 9.84 -2.74
N VAL A 40 9.57 8.64 -2.82
CA VAL A 40 8.81 7.41 -2.98
C VAL A 40 9.41 6.36 -2.06
N ALA A 41 8.55 5.71 -1.28
CA ALA A 41 8.93 4.57 -0.45
C ALA A 41 8.06 3.36 -0.78
N GLU A 42 8.70 2.19 -0.79
CA GLU A 42 8.03 0.91 -0.79
C GLU A 42 7.88 0.45 0.67
N CYS A 43 6.64 0.39 1.13
CA CYS A 43 6.28 0.03 2.49
C CYS A 43 5.66 -1.37 2.48
N LEU A 44 6.20 -2.27 3.29
CA LEU A 44 5.55 -3.55 3.57
C LEU A 44 4.50 -3.31 4.66
N VAL A 45 3.22 -3.42 4.33
CA VAL A 45 2.11 -3.12 5.25
C VAL A 45 1.26 -4.36 5.50
N ALA A 46 0.85 -4.57 6.75
CA ALA A 46 0.14 -5.79 7.16
C ALA A 46 -1.05 -5.49 8.08
N ASP A 47 -2.08 -6.32 7.98
CA ASP A 47 -3.13 -6.47 9.00
C ASP A 47 -3.13 -7.91 9.55
N SER A 48 -4.14 -8.30 10.31
CA SER A 48 -4.26 -9.66 10.86
C SER A 48 -4.47 -10.75 9.78
N THR A 49 -4.81 -10.38 8.55
CA THR A 49 -5.15 -11.30 7.46
C THR A 49 -4.03 -11.51 6.45
N GLY A 50 -3.15 -10.52 6.27
CA GLY A 50 -1.99 -10.66 5.40
C GLY A 50 -1.16 -9.39 5.28
N VAL A 51 -0.21 -9.44 4.35
CA VAL A 51 0.75 -8.39 4.08
C VAL A 51 0.79 -8.07 2.58
N ILE A 52 1.01 -6.80 2.24
CA ILE A 52 1.08 -6.32 0.86
C ILE A 52 2.04 -5.13 0.78
N ILE A 53 2.62 -4.90 -0.40
CA ILE A 53 3.42 -3.70 -0.65
C ILE A 53 2.48 -2.51 -0.87
N PHE A 54 2.75 -1.41 -0.16
CA PHE A 54 2.16 -0.10 -0.38
C PHE A 54 3.23 0.87 -0.90
N VAL A 55 2.91 1.60 -1.96
CA VAL A 55 3.78 2.63 -2.53
C VAL A 55 3.39 3.99 -2.00
N ALA A 56 4.13 4.49 -1.01
CA ALA A 56 3.97 5.82 -0.45
C ALA A 56 4.70 6.87 -1.30
N ARG A 57 4.07 8.02 -1.52
CA ARG A 57 4.65 9.14 -2.30
C ARG A 57 4.60 10.45 -1.52
N ASN A 58 5.65 11.26 -1.68
CA ASN A 58 5.78 12.59 -1.09
C ASN A 58 5.52 12.57 0.42
N GLU A 59 4.55 13.35 0.91
CA GLU A 59 4.20 13.49 2.32
C GLU A 59 3.73 12.16 2.94
N GLN A 60 3.21 11.23 2.12
CA GLN A 60 2.80 9.91 2.59
C GLN A 60 3.99 9.12 3.14
N VAL A 61 5.20 9.36 2.61
CA VAL A 61 6.41 8.67 3.07
C VAL A 61 6.73 9.05 4.52
N ASP A 62 6.44 10.29 4.91
CA ASP A 62 6.72 10.77 6.26
C ASP A 62 5.74 10.19 7.30
N VAL A 63 4.55 9.76 6.85
CA VAL A 63 3.54 9.08 7.69
C VAL A 63 3.73 7.56 7.69
N ALA A 64 4.09 6.97 6.55
CA ALA A 64 4.25 5.52 6.38
C ALA A 64 5.64 5.03 6.83
N GLN A 65 6.02 5.38 8.06
CA GLN A 65 7.26 4.99 8.70
C GLN A 65 7.15 3.59 9.31
N LYS A 66 8.29 2.89 9.44
CA LYS A 66 8.34 1.58 10.08
C LYS A 66 7.70 1.62 11.47
N ASP A 67 6.96 0.56 11.80
CA ASP A 67 6.23 0.34 13.04
C ASP A 67 5.01 1.25 13.26
N ALA A 68 4.75 2.21 12.38
CA ALA A 68 3.54 3.03 12.44
C ALA A 68 2.29 2.25 12.02
N THR A 69 1.17 2.57 12.66
CA THR A 69 -0.17 2.12 12.24
C THR A 69 -0.84 3.24 11.44
N ILE A 70 -1.26 2.93 10.22
CA ILE A 70 -1.82 3.90 9.28
C ILE A 70 -3.16 3.40 8.70
N THR A 71 -4.07 4.33 8.44
CA THR A 71 -5.28 4.10 7.67
C THR A 71 -5.12 4.69 6.27
N LEU A 72 -5.23 3.82 5.27
CA LEU A 72 -5.24 4.17 3.85
C LEU A 72 -6.70 4.37 3.42
N LYS A 73 -7.08 5.60 3.04
CA LYS A 73 -8.41 5.91 2.47
C LYS A 73 -8.26 6.22 0.98
N GLY A 74 -9.13 5.68 0.14
CA GLY A 74 -9.00 5.85 -1.32
C GLY A 74 -7.83 5.04 -1.89
N ALA A 75 -7.51 3.91 -1.27
CA ALA A 75 -6.48 3.02 -1.79
C ALA A 75 -6.99 2.27 -3.02
N LYS A 76 -6.08 1.95 -3.92
CA LYS A 76 -6.33 1.13 -5.10
C LYS A 76 -5.25 0.07 -5.24
N VAL A 77 -5.59 -0.99 -5.93
CA VAL A 77 -4.63 -1.98 -6.40
C VAL A 77 -4.04 -1.48 -7.71
N GLU A 78 -2.72 -1.48 -7.77
CA GLU A 78 -1.95 -1.30 -8.98
C GLU A 78 -1.24 -2.63 -9.28
N MET A 79 -1.34 -3.08 -10.52
CA MET A 79 -0.59 -4.25 -10.98
C MET A 79 0.83 -3.84 -11.36
N TYR A 80 1.82 -4.54 -10.84
CA TYR A 80 3.23 -4.32 -11.13
C TYR A 80 3.92 -5.63 -11.41
N ARG A 81 4.37 -5.80 -12.66
CA ARG A 81 5.07 -7.02 -13.13
C ARG A 81 4.30 -8.31 -12.79
N GLY A 82 2.97 -8.31 -12.95
CA GLY A 82 2.11 -9.46 -12.64
C GLY A 82 1.62 -9.51 -11.17
N SER A 83 2.21 -8.75 -10.26
CA SER A 83 1.86 -8.79 -8.83
C SER A 83 1.05 -7.58 -8.39
N MET A 84 0.33 -7.72 -7.27
CA MET A 84 -0.46 -6.61 -6.69
C MET A 84 0.39 -5.74 -5.76
N ARG A 85 0.14 -4.44 -5.81
CA ARG A 85 0.59 -3.45 -4.81
C ARG A 85 -0.50 -2.42 -4.56
N LEU A 86 -0.48 -1.81 -3.37
CA LEU A 86 -1.37 -0.71 -3.02
C LEU A 86 -0.75 0.63 -3.40
N ALA A 87 -1.59 1.52 -3.90
CA ALA A 87 -1.28 2.94 -4.06
C ALA A 87 -2.52 3.75 -3.67
N LEU A 88 -2.35 5.04 -3.39
CA LEU A 88 -3.49 5.94 -3.23
C LEU A 88 -3.91 6.53 -4.58
N ASP A 89 -5.21 6.78 -4.73
CA ASP A 89 -5.71 7.64 -5.79
C ASP A 89 -5.42 9.13 -5.53
N ALA A 90 -5.81 10.01 -6.45
CA ALA A 90 -5.52 11.44 -6.33
C ALA A 90 -6.26 12.12 -5.16
N ALA A 91 -7.36 11.54 -4.66
CA ALA A 91 -8.13 12.04 -3.52
C ALA A 91 -7.82 11.27 -2.22
N GLY A 92 -7.04 10.20 -2.32
CA GLY A 92 -6.72 9.29 -1.25
C GLY A 92 -5.80 9.92 -0.21
N LYS A 93 -5.89 9.42 1.02
CA LYS A 93 -5.16 9.94 2.18
C LYS A 93 -4.55 8.82 2.99
N VAL A 94 -3.39 9.11 3.57
CA VAL A 94 -2.80 8.32 4.66
C VAL A 94 -3.06 9.09 5.95
N GLU A 95 -3.68 8.44 6.92
CA GLU A 95 -3.90 8.99 8.24
C GLU A 95 -3.23 8.09 9.27
N SER A 96 -2.61 8.66 10.31
CA SER A 96 -2.18 7.88 11.47
C SER A 96 -3.40 7.29 12.16
N ALA A 97 -3.28 6.07 12.67
CA ALA A 97 -4.34 5.39 13.39
C ALA A 97 -3.82 4.79 14.70
N ASP A 98 -4.74 4.46 15.59
CA ASP A 98 -4.44 3.68 16.78
C ASP A 98 -3.92 2.29 16.40
N ASP A 99 -3.18 1.68 17.31
CA ASP A 99 -2.61 0.36 17.08
C ASP A 99 -3.67 -0.70 16.76
N LEU A 100 -3.32 -1.60 15.83
CA LEU A 100 -4.15 -2.74 15.48
C LEU A 100 -4.34 -3.67 16.68
N GLN A 101 -5.55 -4.21 16.82
CA GLN A 101 -5.82 -5.22 17.83
C GLN A 101 -5.20 -6.56 17.42
N GLY A 102 -4.13 -6.96 18.12
CA GLY A 102 -3.48 -8.26 17.95
C GLY A 102 -2.32 -8.28 16.95
N PRO A 103 -1.73 -9.47 16.73
CA PRO A 103 -0.59 -9.61 15.83
C PRO A 103 -0.99 -9.44 14.37
N VAL A 104 -0.09 -8.85 13.58
CA VAL A 104 -0.22 -8.78 12.12
C VAL A 104 0.31 -10.05 11.45
N ASN A 105 -0.28 -10.40 10.32
CA ASN A 105 0.12 -11.54 9.52
C ASN A 105 1.12 -11.11 8.44
N THR A 106 2.38 -11.49 8.61
CA THR A 106 3.47 -11.20 7.67
C THR A 106 3.80 -12.37 6.74
N THR A 107 3.08 -13.49 6.83
CA THR A 107 3.34 -14.70 6.05
C THR A 107 2.47 -14.78 4.79
N ASN A 108 1.24 -14.29 4.87
CA ASN A 108 0.33 -14.25 3.73
C ASN A 108 0.58 -13.00 2.86
N ASN A 109 1.60 -13.06 2.01
CA ASN A 109 2.03 -11.92 1.19
C ASN A 109 1.31 -11.86 -0.16
N MET A 110 0.37 -10.92 -0.27
CA MET A 110 -0.44 -10.68 -1.46
C MET A 110 0.37 -10.11 -2.64
N SER A 111 1.54 -9.52 -2.39
CA SER A 111 2.44 -9.02 -3.43
C SER A 111 3.34 -10.11 -4.04
N LEU A 112 3.31 -11.34 -3.52
CA LEU A 112 3.97 -12.49 -4.14
C LEU A 112 3.05 -13.28 -5.07
N LEU A 113 1.75 -13.00 -5.04
CA LEU A 113 0.78 -13.61 -5.95
C LEU A 113 0.91 -12.95 -7.33
N GLU A 114 1.10 -13.78 -8.35
CA GLU A 114 1.15 -13.38 -9.75
C GLU A 114 -0.20 -13.62 -10.41
N PHE A 115 -0.66 -12.65 -11.21
CA PHE A 115 -1.90 -12.69 -11.96
C PHE A 115 -1.62 -12.50 -13.43
N GLU A 116 -2.29 -13.29 -14.25
CA GLU A 116 -2.30 -13.15 -15.70
C GLU A 116 -3.62 -12.52 -16.14
N LEU A 117 -3.54 -11.50 -16.98
CA LEU A 117 -4.72 -10.92 -17.61
C LEU A 117 -5.15 -11.81 -18.77
N VAL A 118 -6.28 -12.50 -18.60
CA VAL A 118 -6.90 -13.29 -19.67
C VAL A 118 -7.92 -12.41 -20.39
N THR A 119 -7.60 -12.01 -21.61
CA THR A 119 -8.54 -11.30 -22.50
C THR A 119 -9.35 -12.34 -23.26
N VAL A 120 -10.62 -12.53 -22.91
CA VAL A 120 -11.52 -13.37 -23.71
C VAL A 120 -12.01 -12.51 -24.88
N GLY A 121 -11.68 -12.91 -26.10
CA GLY A 121 -12.04 -12.18 -27.32
C GLY A 121 -13.56 -12.02 -27.46
N ALA A 122 -13.98 -10.84 -27.91
CA ALA A 122 -15.35 -10.53 -28.30
C ALA A 122 -15.75 -11.26 -29.59
#